data_AF-A0A673CA26-F1
#
_entry.id   AF-A0A673CA26-F1
#
_cell.length_a   1.000
_cell.length_b   1.000
_cell.length_c   1.000
_cell.angle_alpha   90.00
_cell.angle_beta   90.00
_cell.angle_gamma   90.00
#
_symmetry.space_group_name_H-M   'P 1'
#
loop_
_entity.id
_entity.type
_entity.pdbx_description
1 polymer ?
#
loop_
_entity_poly.entity_id
_entity_poly.type
_entity_poly.pdbx_seq_one_letter_code
_entity_poly.pdbx_strand_id
1 'polypeptide(L)'
;LMKTHHRHQRPVPAPRKNEAGVADVVAWNTDADPDVSVPEPLRFTPRRTPGAQPPLDAAQSPGEIFFNFFDYEVLTLLCTNTNKYAAQNLEAGKKFVWKEIEPKELRTYLGMLLYMSVCNFPKLTDLWRKNTIFHVPFPATAMTRDRFMTISRNLHISDPAEDAVNDKKRGTEDYDSLQQVRPLLELIRNSCRRSYHPKQHLSVNERMVAIKQHKSTKPTKWGLKFFVLADINGYTVDFTLYTGKSKTTSGKGLAFDVVTTLVDKNHLGSGYILYCDNFYTSPSLFQHLKKQGFGACGTYRRNTAGTPSTEKNALHKKSPRGSIRWIREGDLLFIKWMDCREVSLCSTIHSAYSGDTVLRWRKDAEGHFDRVPVPRPTAVTEFNKYMGGIHLSDQMLGTNSVHRKTTRWNVTVFQHLLDIAVTNSYIIHKELCAGKKQKPKTRQAFQEEVTATLLGVRLDGRIAPPNTGHFPTPTSTVDLEKRHKASVGRRRCTLCKRTTPWKCQECTVSSCFFNT
;
A
#
# COMPACT_ATOMS: atom_id res chain seq x y z
N LEU A 1 -10.32 -4.99 21.75
CA LEU A 1 -11.08 -3.89 21.12
C LEU A 1 -11.81 -4.40 19.87
N MET A 2 -13.08 -4.80 19.98
CA MET A 2 -13.95 -5.08 18.83
C MET A 2 -15.40 -4.73 19.25
N LYS A 3 -15.90 -3.57 18.79
CA LYS A 3 -17.32 -3.19 18.88
C LYS A 3 -17.93 -3.29 17.48
N THR A 4 -18.70 -4.35 17.26
CA THR A 4 -19.56 -4.56 16.09
C THR A 4 -20.85 -3.75 16.26
N HIS A 5 -21.22 -2.96 15.25
CA HIS A 5 -22.47 -2.21 15.23
C HIS A 5 -23.64 -3.13 14.84
N HIS A 6 -24.67 -3.17 15.67
CA HIS A 6 -25.99 -3.71 15.33
C HIS A 6 -26.70 -2.77 14.35
N ARG A 7 -27.30 -3.32 13.31
CA ARG A 7 -28.34 -2.65 12.52
C ARG A 7 -29.54 -3.60 12.46
N HIS A 8 -30.66 -3.16 13.00
CA HIS A 8 -31.92 -3.91 13.05
C HIS A 8 -32.45 -4.18 11.63
N GLN A 9 -32.74 -5.46 11.34
CA GLN A 9 -33.63 -5.86 10.25
C GLN A 9 -34.84 -6.58 10.87
N ARG A 10 -36.03 -6.30 10.33
CA ARG A 10 -37.33 -6.82 10.78
C ARG A 10 -37.43 -8.35 10.56
N PRO A 11 -38.21 -9.07 11.39
CA PRO A 11 -38.31 -10.52 11.31
C PRO A 11 -39.13 -10.97 10.09
N VAL A 12 -38.61 -11.95 9.36
CA VAL A 12 -39.32 -12.72 8.32
C VAL A 12 -39.89 -13.99 8.99
N PRO A 13 -41.13 -14.40 8.71
CA PRO A 13 -41.77 -15.52 9.41
C PRO A 13 -41.10 -16.87 9.10
N ALA A 14 -41.07 -17.74 10.11
CA ALA A 14 -40.42 -19.05 10.07
C ALA A 14 -41.17 -20.04 9.15
N PRO A 15 -40.47 -20.86 8.36
CA PRO A 15 -41.10 -21.96 7.65
C PRO A 15 -41.40 -23.13 8.60
N ARG A 16 -42.56 -23.76 8.41
CA ARG A 16 -43.06 -24.92 9.15
C ARG A 16 -42.13 -26.12 9.00
N LYS A 17 -41.90 -26.84 10.10
CA LYS A 17 -41.16 -28.10 10.15
C LYS A 17 -41.94 -29.18 9.38
N ASN A 18 -41.36 -29.71 8.32
CA ASN A 18 -41.69 -31.05 7.84
C ASN A 18 -40.78 -32.04 8.57
N GLU A 19 -41.40 -33.01 9.24
CA GLU A 19 -40.73 -34.15 9.84
C GLU A 19 -40.18 -35.05 8.73
N ALA A 20 -38.86 -35.18 8.68
CA ALA A 20 -38.14 -36.17 7.89
C ALA A 20 -37.10 -36.83 8.80
N GLY A 21 -36.87 -38.12 8.58
CA GLY A 21 -36.24 -39.08 9.50
C GLY A 21 -34.99 -38.64 10.24
N VAL A 22 -34.81 -39.20 11.44
CA VAL A 22 -33.69 -38.98 12.35
C VAL A 22 -32.40 -39.48 11.70
N ALA A 23 -31.75 -38.60 10.93
CA ALA A 23 -30.32 -38.70 10.68
C ALA A 23 -29.60 -38.36 12.00
N ASP A 24 -28.66 -39.19 12.43
CA ASP A 24 -27.83 -38.92 13.60
C ASP A 24 -27.21 -37.52 13.49
N VAL A 25 -27.65 -36.61 14.35
CA VAL A 25 -27.17 -35.24 14.36
C VAL A 25 -25.72 -35.25 14.86
N VAL A 26 -24.77 -35.00 13.96
CA VAL A 26 -23.34 -34.91 14.24
C VAL A 26 -23.12 -33.96 15.44
N ALA A 27 -22.42 -34.43 16.47
CA ALA A 27 -22.05 -33.63 17.63
C ALA A 27 -20.69 -32.96 17.39
N TRP A 28 -20.45 -31.81 18.04
CA TRP A 28 -19.11 -31.26 18.10
C TRP A 28 -18.21 -32.15 18.97
N ASN A 29 -17.03 -32.49 18.46
CA ASN A 29 -15.97 -33.17 19.20
C ASN A 29 -15.23 -32.18 20.11
N THR A 30 -14.46 -32.68 21.05
CA THR A 30 -13.61 -31.96 22.01
C THR A 30 -12.12 -32.20 21.72
N ASP A 31 -11.23 -31.53 22.45
CA ASP A 31 -9.79 -31.76 22.38
C ASP A 31 -9.34 -33.13 22.89
N ALA A 32 -10.21 -33.89 23.57
CA ALA A 32 -9.94 -35.27 23.98
C ALA A 32 -10.25 -36.30 22.88
N ASP A 33 -11.06 -35.92 21.89
CA ASP A 33 -11.47 -36.83 20.80
C ASP A 33 -10.39 -36.87 19.71
N PRO A 34 -10.02 -38.05 19.19
CA PRO A 34 -8.96 -38.18 18.21
C PRO A 34 -9.39 -37.64 16.83
N ASP A 35 -8.54 -36.81 16.22
CA ASP A 35 -8.68 -36.38 14.83
C ASP A 35 -7.90 -37.31 13.91
N VAL A 36 -8.54 -38.40 13.46
CA VAL A 36 -7.89 -39.46 12.67
C VAL A 36 -7.82 -39.19 11.16
N SER A 37 -8.40 -38.08 10.69
CA SER A 37 -8.50 -37.74 9.26
C SER A 37 -7.79 -36.43 8.93
N VAL A 38 -6.64 -36.18 9.56
CA VAL A 38 -5.82 -35.00 9.29
C VAL A 38 -5.26 -35.09 7.85
N PRO A 39 -5.46 -34.06 7.01
CA PRO A 39 -4.94 -34.06 5.65
C PRO A 39 -3.41 -34.05 5.64
N GLU A 40 -2.80 -34.72 4.66
CA GLU A 40 -1.36 -34.62 4.45
C GLU A 40 -0.93 -33.16 4.17
N PRO A 41 0.26 -32.74 4.65
CA PRO A 41 0.82 -31.45 4.33
C PRO A 41 0.97 -31.26 2.82
N LEU A 42 0.57 -30.09 2.33
CA LEU A 42 0.74 -29.76 0.93
C LEU A 42 2.22 -29.55 0.61
N ARG A 43 2.72 -30.24 -0.41
CA ARG A 43 4.07 -29.99 -0.95
C ARG A 43 4.12 -28.59 -1.57
N PHE A 44 5.01 -27.74 -1.06
CA PHE A 44 5.21 -26.40 -1.60
C PHE A 44 6.00 -26.45 -2.91
N THR A 45 5.34 -26.13 -4.02
CA THR A 45 5.89 -26.15 -5.37
C THR A 45 5.61 -24.82 -6.08
N PRO A 46 6.32 -23.75 -5.70
CA PRO A 46 6.16 -22.45 -6.32
C PRO A 46 6.68 -22.46 -7.77
N ARG A 47 6.07 -21.67 -8.66
CA ARG A 47 6.48 -21.55 -10.07
C ARG A 47 7.87 -20.95 -10.24
N ARG A 48 8.28 -20.10 -9.32
CA ARG A 48 9.60 -19.45 -9.27
C ARG A 48 10.12 -19.53 -7.84
N THR A 49 11.41 -19.34 -7.67
CA THR A 49 12.03 -19.26 -6.35
C THR A 49 11.41 -18.08 -5.57
N PRO A 50 10.86 -18.29 -4.36
CA PRO A 50 10.32 -17.20 -3.55
C PRO A 50 11.36 -16.12 -3.24
N GLY A 51 10.92 -14.86 -3.26
CA GLY A 51 11.71 -13.67 -3.01
C GLY A 51 11.80 -12.74 -4.23
N ALA A 52 12.70 -11.76 -4.14
CA ALA A 52 13.04 -10.86 -5.27
C ALA A 52 13.42 -11.64 -6.54
N GLN A 53 12.95 -11.18 -7.69
CA GLN A 53 13.15 -11.86 -8.98
C GLN A 53 14.23 -11.15 -9.83
N PRO A 54 15.03 -11.89 -10.62
CA PRO A 54 15.98 -11.28 -11.57
C PRO A 54 15.29 -10.29 -12.53
N PRO A 55 15.98 -9.22 -12.96
CA PRO A 55 17.40 -8.93 -12.71
C PRO A 55 17.66 -8.21 -11.37
N LEU A 56 16.69 -8.20 -10.44
CA LEU A 56 16.89 -7.51 -9.17
C LEU A 56 17.98 -8.19 -8.33
N ASP A 57 18.95 -7.41 -7.87
CA ASP A 57 20.01 -7.88 -6.99
C ASP A 57 20.39 -6.81 -5.96
N ALA A 58 21.14 -7.20 -4.93
CA ALA A 58 21.48 -6.26 -3.85
C ALA A 58 22.59 -5.25 -4.20
N ALA A 59 23.04 -5.14 -5.45
CA ALA A 59 23.86 -4.03 -5.91
C ALA A 59 23.00 -2.82 -6.32
N GLN A 60 21.72 -3.05 -6.64
CA GLN A 60 20.80 -1.99 -7.02
C GLN A 60 20.51 -1.03 -5.87
N SER A 61 20.54 0.24 -6.19
CA SER A 61 20.08 1.32 -5.33
C SER A 61 18.55 1.27 -5.12
N PRO A 62 18.04 1.87 -4.03
CA PRO A 62 16.61 2.08 -3.82
C PRO A 62 15.85 2.64 -5.03
N GLY A 63 16.46 3.59 -5.74
CA GLY A 63 15.87 4.19 -6.93
C GLY A 63 15.77 3.22 -8.10
N GLU A 64 16.80 2.40 -8.34
CA GLU A 64 16.77 1.35 -9.38
C GLU A 64 15.72 0.28 -9.08
N ILE A 65 15.58 -0.14 -7.81
CA ILE A 65 14.52 -1.05 -7.40
C ILE A 65 13.14 -0.41 -7.67
N PHE A 66 12.96 0.87 -7.32
CA PHE A 66 11.71 1.61 -7.59
C PHE A 66 11.37 1.69 -9.09
N PHE A 67 12.35 1.87 -9.96
CA PHE A 67 12.15 1.91 -11.40
C PHE A 67 11.69 0.58 -12.01
N ASN A 68 11.65 -0.53 -11.27
CA ASN A 68 10.96 -1.75 -11.73
C ASN A 68 9.43 -1.65 -11.67
N PHE A 69 8.90 -0.66 -10.95
CA PHE A 69 7.46 -0.39 -10.86
C PHE A 69 7.05 0.83 -11.67
N PHE A 70 7.84 1.90 -11.64
CA PHE A 70 7.67 3.09 -12.46
C PHE A 70 8.76 3.15 -13.55
N ASP A 71 8.75 2.14 -14.42
CA ASP A 71 9.68 2.04 -15.53
C ASP A 71 9.38 3.07 -16.64
N TYR A 72 10.13 3.00 -17.74
CA TYR A 72 9.96 3.94 -18.85
C TYR A 72 8.57 3.83 -19.51
N GLU A 73 7.96 2.65 -19.54
CA GLU A 73 6.61 2.44 -20.07
C GLU A 73 5.57 3.18 -19.24
N VAL A 74 5.60 2.99 -17.90
CA VAL A 74 4.70 3.70 -16.98
C VAL A 74 4.85 5.22 -17.08
N LEU A 75 6.09 5.71 -17.14
CA LEU A 75 6.36 7.16 -17.25
C LEU A 75 5.84 7.72 -18.58
N THR A 76 6.05 6.99 -19.68
CA THR A 76 5.61 7.41 -21.02
C THR A 76 4.09 7.44 -21.11
N LEU A 77 3.41 6.39 -20.62
CA LEU A 77 1.95 6.34 -20.52
C LEU A 77 1.38 7.58 -19.82
N LEU A 78 1.89 7.88 -18.63
CA LEU A 78 1.45 9.02 -17.83
C LEU A 78 1.72 10.36 -18.54
N CYS A 79 2.90 10.53 -19.13
CA CYS A 79 3.24 11.73 -19.89
C CYS A 79 2.29 11.94 -21.07
N THR A 80 2.14 10.93 -21.94
CA THR A 80 1.30 10.99 -23.13
C THR A 80 -0.14 11.35 -22.78
N ASN A 81 -0.74 10.65 -21.82
CA ASN A 81 -2.15 10.85 -21.48
C ASN A 81 -2.40 12.16 -20.72
N THR A 82 -1.44 12.58 -19.89
CA THR A 82 -1.50 13.90 -19.23
C THR A 82 -1.37 15.05 -20.24
N ASN A 83 -0.50 14.92 -21.25
CA ASN A 83 -0.35 15.92 -22.31
C ASN A 83 -1.63 16.02 -23.16
N LYS A 84 -2.19 14.88 -23.60
CA LYS A 84 -3.49 14.84 -24.31
C LYS A 84 -4.61 15.49 -23.50
N TYR A 85 -4.71 15.16 -22.21
CA TYR A 85 -5.76 15.73 -21.34
C TYR A 85 -5.58 17.23 -21.10
N ALA A 86 -4.33 17.71 -21.00
CA ALA A 86 -4.03 19.13 -20.91
C ALA A 86 -4.42 19.88 -22.19
N ALA A 87 -4.11 19.34 -23.36
CA ALA A 87 -4.52 19.91 -24.65
C ALA A 87 -6.05 20.00 -24.77
N GLN A 88 -6.77 18.91 -24.49
CA GLN A 88 -8.24 18.88 -24.46
C GLN A 88 -8.82 19.94 -23.49
N ASN A 89 -8.20 20.12 -22.33
CA ASN A 89 -8.64 21.11 -21.35
C ASN A 89 -8.45 22.56 -21.84
N LEU A 90 -7.37 22.84 -22.59
CA LEU A 90 -7.11 24.14 -23.20
C LEU A 90 -8.11 24.43 -24.31
N GLU A 91 -8.38 23.44 -25.18
CA GLU A 91 -9.40 23.52 -26.23
C GLU A 91 -10.80 23.78 -25.65
N ALA A 92 -11.10 23.18 -24.49
CA ALA A 92 -12.33 23.44 -23.73
C ALA A 92 -12.36 24.81 -23.02
N GLY A 93 -11.37 25.68 -23.24
CA GLY A 93 -11.34 27.06 -22.76
C GLY A 93 -10.78 27.25 -21.34
N LYS A 94 -10.19 26.22 -20.71
CA LYS A 94 -9.52 26.39 -19.41
C LYS A 94 -8.23 27.20 -19.58
N LYS A 95 -8.00 28.17 -18.71
CA LYS A 95 -6.86 29.09 -18.80
C LYS A 95 -5.69 28.63 -17.92
N PHE A 96 -4.62 28.11 -18.53
CA PHE A 96 -3.34 27.83 -17.88
C PHE A 96 -2.21 27.75 -18.91
N VAL A 97 -0.97 27.86 -18.47
CA VAL A 97 0.21 27.67 -19.34
C VAL A 97 0.59 26.19 -19.34
N TRP A 98 0.61 25.57 -20.51
CA TRP A 98 1.05 24.18 -20.67
C TRP A 98 2.28 24.09 -21.55
N LYS A 99 3.33 23.48 -20.99
CA LYS A 99 4.41 22.85 -21.75
C LYS A 99 4.20 21.36 -21.62
N GLU A 100 4.40 20.58 -22.68
CA GLU A 100 4.33 19.13 -22.59
C GLU A 100 5.29 18.60 -21.52
N ILE A 101 4.83 17.61 -20.76
CA ILE A 101 5.66 16.90 -19.78
C ILE A 101 6.37 15.74 -20.46
N GLU A 102 7.64 15.55 -20.12
CA GLU A 102 8.46 14.43 -20.55
C GLU A 102 8.78 13.52 -19.36
N PRO A 103 9.20 12.25 -19.59
CA PRO A 103 9.52 11.31 -18.51
C PRO A 103 10.48 11.86 -17.46
N LYS A 104 11.46 12.69 -17.86
CA LYS A 104 12.40 13.34 -16.94
C LYS A 104 11.69 14.31 -15.98
N GLU A 105 10.80 15.16 -16.49
CA GLU A 105 10.05 16.11 -15.66
C GLU A 105 9.00 15.39 -14.79
N LEU A 106 8.38 14.33 -15.31
CA LEU A 106 7.46 13.50 -14.53
C LEU A 106 8.18 12.80 -13.36
N ARG A 107 9.42 12.32 -13.55
CA ARG A 107 10.24 11.81 -12.43
C ARG A 107 10.45 12.89 -11.38
N THR A 108 10.75 14.13 -11.77
CA THR A 108 10.85 15.25 -10.82
C THR A 108 9.53 15.49 -10.08
N TYR A 109 8.39 15.41 -10.77
CA TYR A 109 7.06 15.51 -10.14
C TYR A 109 6.81 14.38 -9.11
N LEU A 110 7.14 13.13 -9.45
CA LEU A 110 7.04 11.98 -8.53
C LEU A 110 7.97 12.14 -7.33
N GLY A 111 9.22 12.55 -7.56
CA GLY A 111 10.19 12.85 -6.52
C GLY A 111 9.70 13.96 -5.60
N MET A 112 9.05 14.99 -6.14
CA MET A 112 8.41 16.02 -5.35
C MET A 112 7.28 15.44 -4.47
N LEU A 113 6.42 14.57 -4.99
CA LEU A 113 5.38 13.91 -4.16
C LEU A 113 5.99 13.14 -2.97
N LEU A 114 7.07 12.40 -3.21
CA LEU A 114 7.78 11.67 -2.15
C LEU A 114 8.47 12.62 -1.17
N TYR A 115 9.15 13.65 -1.64
CA TYR A 115 9.75 14.67 -0.77
C TYR A 115 8.72 15.26 0.20
N MET A 116 7.54 15.60 -0.31
CA MET A 116 6.50 16.19 0.52
C MET A 116 5.89 15.20 1.52
N SER A 117 5.91 13.91 1.22
CA SER A 117 5.45 12.86 2.15
C SER A 117 6.42 12.66 3.32
N VAL A 118 7.72 12.92 3.10
CA VAL A 118 8.74 12.91 4.15
C VAL A 118 8.65 14.17 5.01
N CYS A 119 8.53 15.37 4.40
CA CYS A 119 8.56 16.62 5.17
C CYS A 119 7.22 17.02 5.81
N ASN A 120 6.09 16.47 5.35
CA ASN A 120 4.74 16.66 5.91
C ASN A 120 4.33 18.11 6.27
N PHE A 121 4.26 19.00 5.27
CA PHE A 121 3.78 20.38 5.45
C PHE A 121 2.25 20.50 5.54
N PRO A 122 1.69 21.41 6.37
CA PRO A 122 0.23 21.58 6.53
C PRO A 122 -0.50 21.97 5.24
N LYS A 123 0.03 22.93 4.47
CA LYS A 123 -0.50 23.29 3.14
C LYS A 123 0.52 22.98 2.07
N LEU A 124 0.05 22.51 0.92
CA LEU A 124 0.89 22.19 -0.23
C LEU A 124 1.74 23.40 -0.68
N THR A 125 1.16 24.60 -0.66
CA THR A 125 1.86 25.83 -1.07
C THR A 125 2.96 26.25 -0.09
N ASP A 126 3.01 25.68 1.11
CA ASP A 126 3.98 26.06 2.13
C ASP A 126 5.43 25.73 1.74
N LEU A 127 5.59 24.69 0.91
CA LEU A 127 6.88 24.28 0.33
C LEU A 127 7.52 25.33 -0.58
N TRP A 128 6.76 26.32 -1.04
CA TRP A 128 7.24 27.42 -1.88
C TRP A 128 7.12 28.79 -1.21
N ARG A 129 6.95 28.84 0.12
CA ARG A 129 7.01 30.11 0.87
C ARG A 129 8.38 30.76 0.66
N LYS A 130 8.38 32.08 0.45
CA LYS A 130 9.57 32.93 0.41
C LYS A 130 9.51 33.93 1.57
N ASN A 131 10.65 34.49 1.95
CA ASN A 131 10.74 35.62 2.89
C ASN A 131 10.09 35.36 4.27
N THR A 132 10.15 34.11 4.76
CA THR A 132 9.67 33.75 6.10
C THR A 132 10.62 32.72 6.73
N ILE A 133 10.59 32.59 8.06
CA ILE A 133 11.33 31.55 8.80
C ILE A 133 10.91 30.12 8.44
N PHE A 134 9.79 29.95 7.72
CA PHE A 134 9.29 28.66 7.26
C PHE A 134 9.72 28.34 5.81
N HIS A 135 10.64 29.13 5.23
CA HIS A 135 11.17 28.89 3.90
C HIS A 135 11.98 27.59 3.86
N VAL A 136 11.64 26.72 2.90
CA VAL A 136 12.47 25.56 2.53
C VAL A 136 13.15 25.81 1.18
N PRO A 137 14.48 25.72 1.09
CA PRO A 137 15.21 26.16 -0.10
C PRO A 137 15.05 25.22 -1.30
N PHE A 138 14.91 23.93 -1.05
CA PHE A 138 15.01 22.89 -2.07
C PHE A 138 13.81 22.77 -3.03
N PRO A 139 12.54 22.76 -2.59
CA PRO A 139 11.40 22.51 -3.49
C PRO A 139 11.34 23.42 -4.73
N ALA A 140 11.69 24.70 -4.57
CA ALA A 140 11.66 25.68 -5.65
C ALA A 140 12.77 25.49 -6.68
N THR A 141 13.87 24.80 -6.33
CA THR A 141 14.95 24.47 -7.28
C THR A 141 14.61 23.26 -8.14
N ALA A 142 13.79 22.33 -7.62
CA ALA A 142 13.35 21.15 -8.35
C ALA A 142 12.20 21.46 -9.32
N MET A 143 11.14 22.14 -8.85
CA MET A 143 9.99 22.48 -9.68
C MET A 143 9.27 23.71 -9.14
N THR A 144 8.85 24.63 -10.02
CA THR A 144 8.07 25.80 -9.59
C THR A 144 6.71 25.37 -9.05
N ARG A 145 6.17 26.15 -8.10
CA ARG A 145 4.82 25.93 -7.54
C ARG A 145 3.78 25.79 -8.64
N ASP A 146 3.78 26.72 -9.59
CA ASP A 146 2.73 26.80 -10.61
C ASP A 146 2.84 25.64 -11.61
N ARG A 147 4.06 25.20 -11.94
CA ARG A 147 4.24 23.99 -12.76
C ARG A 147 3.76 22.74 -12.03
N PHE A 148 4.14 22.54 -10.78
CA PHE A 148 3.69 21.40 -9.97
C PHE A 148 2.15 21.35 -9.86
N MET A 149 1.51 22.50 -9.62
CA MET A 149 0.06 22.61 -9.52
C MET A 149 -0.63 22.35 -10.87
N THR A 150 -0.05 22.82 -11.97
CA THR A 150 -0.59 22.61 -13.31
C THR A 150 -0.49 21.14 -13.73
N ILE A 151 0.63 20.48 -13.45
CA ILE A 151 0.78 19.03 -13.65
C ILE A 151 -0.24 18.28 -12.79
N SER A 152 -0.34 18.60 -11.49
CA SER A 152 -1.29 17.93 -10.59
C SER A 152 -2.76 18.04 -11.03
N ARG A 153 -3.15 19.18 -11.63
CA ARG A 153 -4.52 19.40 -12.14
C ARG A 153 -4.79 18.63 -13.43
N ASN A 154 -3.77 18.43 -14.27
CA ASN A 154 -3.91 17.77 -15.56
C ASN A 154 -3.45 16.30 -15.57
N LEU A 155 -2.87 15.80 -14.48
CA LEU A 155 -2.45 14.39 -14.37
C LEU A 155 -3.60 13.48 -14.77
N HIS A 156 -3.37 12.64 -15.79
CA HIS A 156 -4.37 11.76 -16.37
C HIS A 156 -3.73 10.44 -16.80
N ILE A 157 -4.43 9.32 -16.59
CA ILE A 157 -3.84 7.97 -16.64
C ILE A 157 -4.13 7.27 -17.97
N SER A 158 -5.36 7.34 -18.46
CA SER A 158 -5.86 6.71 -19.69
C SER A 158 -5.95 7.70 -20.85
N ASP A 159 -6.21 7.22 -22.07
CA ASP A 159 -6.43 8.12 -23.20
C ASP A 159 -7.76 8.88 -23.02
N PRO A 160 -7.76 10.23 -23.00
CA PRO A 160 -8.99 11.02 -22.86
C PRO A 160 -10.03 10.77 -23.97
N ALA A 161 -9.60 10.40 -25.18
CA ALA A 161 -10.52 10.08 -26.27
C ALA A 161 -11.25 8.75 -26.01
N GLU A 162 -10.53 7.73 -25.52
CA GLU A 162 -11.13 6.45 -25.12
C GLU A 162 -12.04 6.62 -23.91
N ASP A 163 -11.66 7.46 -22.94
CA ASP A 163 -12.51 7.80 -21.81
C ASP A 163 -13.84 8.41 -22.28
N ALA A 164 -13.79 9.34 -23.24
CA ALA A 164 -15.00 9.96 -23.79
C ALA A 164 -15.90 8.93 -24.51
N VAL A 165 -15.31 7.94 -25.20
CA VAL A 165 -16.06 6.84 -25.81
C VAL A 165 -16.69 5.95 -24.74
N ASN A 166 -15.94 5.59 -23.69
CA ASN A 166 -16.44 4.79 -22.59
C ASN A 166 -17.53 5.52 -21.79
N ASP A 167 -17.40 6.83 -21.58
CA ASP A 167 -18.38 7.64 -20.86
C ASP A 167 -19.75 7.67 -21.56
N LYS A 168 -19.78 7.57 -22.90
CA LYS A 168 -21.04 7.41 -23.66
C LYS A 168 -21.77 6.11 -23.36
N LYS A 169 -21.06 5.09 -22.87
CA LYS A 169 -21.63 3.78 -22.49
C LYS A 169 -22.17 3.77 -21.06
N ARG A 170 -21.98 4.85 -20.28
CA ARG A 170 -22.34 4.91 -18.86
C ARG A 170 -23.80 4.51 -18.64
N GLY A 171 -24.01 3.53 -17.75
CA GLY A 171 -25.33 2.97 -17.44
C GLY A 171 -25.69 1.71 -18.25
N THR A 172 -24.87 1.33 -19.23
CA THR A 172 -25.00 0.06 -19.98
C THR A 172 -24.07 -1.02 -19.42
N GLU A 173 -24.24 -2.27 -19.85
CA GLU A 173 -23.35 -3.38 -19.50
C GLU A 173 -21.93 -3.22 -20.08
N ASP A 174 -21.79 -2.44 -21.17
CA ASP A 174 -20.51 -2.21 -21.85
C ASP A 174 -19.66 -1.08 -21.21
N TYR A 175 -20.15 -0.46 -20.14
CA TYR A 175 -19.41 0.58 -19.43
C TYR A 175 -18.31 -0.01 -18.56
N ASP A 176 -17.05 0.32 -18.87
CA ASP A 176 -15.93 -0.01 -18.00
C ASP A 176 -15.70 1.08 -16.95
N SER A 177 -16.14 0.81 -15.72
CA SER A 177 -15.93 1.71 -14.58
C SER A 177 -14.46 1.96 -14.22
N LEU A 178 -13.53 1.13 -14.71
CA LEU A 178 -12.10 1.25 -14.43
C LEU A 178 -11.29 1.85 -15.58
N GLN A 179 -11.89 2.18 -16.73
CA GLN A 179 -11.20 2.69 -17.91
C GLN A 179 -10.18 3.79 -17.56
N GLN A 180 -10.59 4.76 -16.73
CA GLN A 180 -9.78 5.92 -16.34
C GLN A 180 -8.51 5.61 -15.53
N VAL A 181 -8.36 4.38 -15.03
CA VAL A 181 -7.22 3.96 -14.21
C VAL A 181 -6.59 2.66 -14.68
N ARG A 182 -7.30 1.89 -15.51
CA ARG A 182 -6.93 0.54 -15.94
C ARG A 182 -5.50 0.45 -16.48
N PRO A 183 -5.03 1.35 -17.37
CA PRO A 183 -3.68 1.23 -17.92
C PRO A 183 -2.58 1.20 -16.84
N LEU A 184 -2.60 2.15 -15.90
CA LEU A 184 -1.63 2.16 -14.80
C LEU A 184 -1.88 1.05 -13.78
N LEU A 185 -3.15 0.73 -13.50
CA LEU A 185 -3.52 -0.32 -12.56
C LEU A 185 -2.90 -1.66 -12.98
N GLU A 186 -3.02 -2.01 -14.26
CA GLU A 186 -2.51 -3.25 -14.84
C GLU A 186 -0.98 -3.27 -14.91
N LEU A 187 -0.33 -2.18 -15.32
CA LEU A 187 1.13 -2.08 -15.33
C LEU A 187 1.74 -2.28 -13.93
N ILE A 188 1.20 -1.59 -12.92
CA ILE A 188 1.71 -1.71 -11.54
C ILE A 188 1.42 -3.10 -10.96
N ARG A 189 0.24 -3.66 -11.21
CA ARG A 189 -0.12 -5.04 -10.82
C ARG A 189 0.85 -6.05 -11.44
N ASN A 190 1.16 -5.91 -12.73
CA ASN A 190 2.11 -6.77 -13.43
C ASN A 190 3.53 -6.63 -12.87
N SER A 191 3.97 -5.42 -12.55
CA SER A 191 5.27 -5.20 -11.90
C SER A 191 5.34 -5.80 -10.50
N CYS A 192 4.25 -5.80 -9.73
CA CYS A 192 4.19 -6.52 -8.44
C CYS A 192 4.40 -8.03 -8.61
N ARG A 193 3.70 -8.63 -9.57
CA ARG A 193 3.82 -10.06 -9.90
C ARG A 193 5.20 -10.40 -10.48
N ARG A 194 5.77 -9.53 -11.29
CA ARG A 194 7.05 -9.76 -11.98
C ARG A 194 8.24 -9.69 -11.04
N SER A 195 8.32 -8.65 -10.21
CA SER A 195 9.49 -8.29 -9.41
C SER A 195 9.71 -9.15 -8.16
N TYR A 196 8.70 -9.88 -7.72
CA TYR A 196 8.76 -10.68 -6.50
C TYR A 196 7.89 -11.94 -6.64
N HIS A 197 8.34 -13.05 -6.05
CA HIS A 197 7.54 -14.28 -5.97
C HIS A 197 7.26 -14.60 -4.49
N PRO A 198 6.01 -14.80 -4.08
CA PRO A 198 5.69 -14.89 -2.66
C PRO A 198 6.12 -16.20 -2.00
N LYS A 199 6.30 -16.13 -0.68
CA LYS A 199 6.50 -17.26 0.22
C LYS A 199 5.19 -18.01 0.45
N GLN A 200 5.28 -19.18 1.09
CA GLN A 200 4.19 -20.14 1.18
C GLN A 200 2.89 -19.58 1.80
N HIS A 201 3.00 -18.71 2.81
CA HIS A 201 1.85 -18.20 3.56
C HIS A 201 1.40 -16.84 3.05
N LEU A 202 0.18 -16.78 2.55
CA LEU A 202 -0.42 -15.61 1.92
C LEU A 202 -1.68 -15.18 2.67
N SER A 203 -1.98 -13.89 2.65
CA SER A 203 -3.19 -13.34 3.25
C SER A 203 -4.05 -12.60 2.23
N VAL A 204 -5.37 -12.77 2.30
CA VAL A 204 -6.35 -12.04 1.48
C VAL A 204 -7.22 -11.19 2.39
N ASN A 205 -7.32 -9.90 2.06
CA ASN A 205 -8.19 -8.97 2.78
C ASN A 205 -8.52 -7.73 1.95
N GLU A 206 -9.34 -6.85 2.51
CA GLU A 206 -9.66 -5.56 1.93
C GLU A 206 -8.82 -4.41 2.45
N ARG A 207 -8.40 -3.56 1.52
CA ARG A 207 -7.74 -2.30 1.79
C ARG A 207 -8.65 -1.15 1.40
N MET A 208 -8.90 -0.24 2.35
CA MET A 208 -9.67 0.98 2.12
C MET A 208 -8.73 2.16 1.87
N VAL A 209 -8.89 2.81 0.73
CA VAL A 209 -8.14 4.02 0.35
C VAL A 209 -9.08 5.21 0.33
N ALA A 210 -8.85 6.16 1.24
CA ALA A 210 -9.69 7.34 1.37
C ALA A 210 -9.61 8.23 0.11
N ILE A 211 -10.74 8.66 -0.45
CA ILE A 211 -10.72 9.75 -1.46
C ILE A 211 -10.52 11.10 -0.76
N LYS A 212 -11.15 11.25 0.40
CA LYS A 212 -10.95 12.36 1.34
C LYS A 212 -10.47 11.79 2.66
N GLN A 213 -9.28 12.17 3.12
CA GLN A 213 -8.81 11.80 4.46
C GLN A 213 -9.81 12.31 5.51
N HIS A 214 -10.46 11.38 6.20
CA HIS A 214 -11.22 11.67 7.41
C HIS A 214 -10.32 11.30 8.60
N LYS A 215 -10.11 12.24 9.53
CA LYS A 215 -9.38 12.02 10.78
C LYS A 215 -10.18 11.14 11.74
N SER A 216 -10.51 9.92 11.35
CA SER A 216 -11.16 8.94 12.23
C SER A 216 -10.19 7.83 12.58
N THR A 217 -10.22 7.42 13.84
CA THR A 217 -9.47 6.30 14.42
C THR A 217 -9.90 4.91 13.91
N LYS A 218 -10.78 4.85 12.90
CA LYS A 218 -11.22 3.62 12.21
C LYS A 218 -10.76 3.65 10.75
N PRO A 219 -10.43 2.50 10.15
CA PRO A 219 -10.15 2.42 8.71
C PRO A 219 -11.30 3.06 7.93
N THR A 220 -10.94 3.82 6.90
CA THR A 220 -11.79 4.83 6.27
C THR A 220 -13.15 4.27 5.85
N LYS A 221 -14.25 4.78 6.43
CA LYS A 221 -15.63 4.36 6.10
C LYS A 221 -16.08 4.72 4.67
N TRP A 222 -15.39 5.65 4.02
CA TRP A 222 -15.73 6.18 2.70
C TRP A 222 -14.47 6.26 1.84
N GLY A 223 -14.34 5.39 0.85
CA GLY A 223 -13.13 5.30 0.03
C GLY A 223 -13.22 4.22 -1.04
N LEU A 224 -12.16 4.14 -1.84
CA LEU A 224 -11.95 3.08 -2.80
C LEU A 224 -11.57 1.80 -2.06
N LYS A 225 -12.15 0.67 -2.46
CA LYS A 225 -11.92 -0.63 -1.82
C LYS A 225 -11.09 -1.50 -2.76
N PHE A 226 -9.91 -1.89 -2.32
CA PHE A 226 -9.06 -2.86 -3.02
C PHE A 226 -9.17 -4.21 -2.33
N PHE A 227 -9.32 -5.28 -3.10
CA PHE A 227 -9.05 -6.63 -2.62
C PHE A 227 -7.58 -6.94 -2.87
N VAL A 228 -6.87 -7.39 -1.85
CA VAL A 228 -5.40 -7.50 -1.88
C VAL A 228 -4.97 -8.90 -1.46
N LEU A 229 -4.03 -9.47 -2.20
CA LEU A 229 -3.25 -10.64 -1.84
C LEU A 229 -1.86 -10.16 -1.36
N ALA A 230 -1.51 -10.48 -0.12
CA ALA A 230 -0.24 -10.06 0.48
C ALA A 230 0.56 -11.24 1.02
N ASP A 231 1.87 -11.18 0.85
CA ASP A 231 2.83 -12.09 1.49
C ASP A 231 3.03 -11.71 2.97
N ILE A 232 3.56 -12.64 3.77
CA ILE A 232 3.79 -12.48 5.21
C ILE A 232 4.72 -11.32 5.57
N ASN A 233 5.61 -10.93 4.66
CA ASN A 233 6.49 -9.76 4.83
C ASN A 233 5.81 -8.41 4.50
N GLY A 234 4.53 -8.44 4.12
CA GLY A 234 3.72 -7.28 3.74
C GLY A 234 3.80 -6.90 2.26
N TYR A 235 4.44 -7.71 1.41
CA TYR A 235 4.51 -7.45 -0.03
C TYR A 235 3.12 -7.56 -0.65
N THR A 236 2.68 -6.54 -1.39
CA THR A 236 1.44 -6.60 -2.16
C THR A 236 1.72 -7.42 -3.42
N VAL A 237 1.28 -8.67 -3.44
CA VAL A 237 1.51 -9.64 -4.54
C VAL A 237 0.56 -9.33 -5.69
N ASP A 238 -0.73 -9.16 -5.36
CA ASP A 238 -1.77 -8.89 -6.33
C ASP A 238 -2.89 -8.06 -5.72
N PHE A 239 -3.66 -7.38 -6.56
CA PHE A 239 -4.83 -6.63 -6.12
C PHE A 239 -5.86 -6.43 -7.24
N THR A 240 -7.09 -6.15 -6.84
CA THR A 240 -8.16 -5.70 -7.75
C THR A 240 -9.00 -4.60 -7.10
N LEU A 241 -9.44 -3.63 -7.90
CA LEU A 241 -10.25 -2.51 -7.43
C LEU A 241 -11.74 -2.90 -7.49
N TYR A 242 -12.43 -2.79 -6.37
CA TYR A 242 -13.86 -3.06 -6.28
C TYR A 242 -14.67 -2.01 -7.03
N THR A 243 -15.46 -2.46 -8.01
CA THR A 243 -16.30 -1.62 -8.88
C THR A 243 -17.77 -1.56 -8.46
N GLY A 244 -18.12 -2.14 -7.31
CA GLY A 244 -19.50 -2.24 -6.86
C GLY A 244 -20.14 -3.59 -7.20
N LYS A 245 -21.45 -3.59 -7.49
CA LYS A 245 -22.20 -4.81 -7.78
C LYS A 245 -21.87 -5.30 -9.20
N SER A 246 -20.75 -6.01 -9.34
CA SER A 246 -20.46 -6.77 -10.55
C SER A 246 -21.33 -8.04 -10.60
N LYS A 247 -21.70 -8.50 -11.81
CA LYS A 247 -22.16 -9.87 -11.99
C LYS A 247 -21.05 -10.81 -11.50
N THR A 248 -21.41 -11.78 -10.66
CA THR A 248 -20.47 -12.81 -10.18
C THR A 248 -20.28 -13.81 -11.30
N THR A 249 -19.06 -13.92 -11.82
CA THR A 249 -18.73 -14.77 -12.98
C THR A 249 -18.95 -16.25 -12.70
N SER A 250 -18.65 -16.72 -11.49
CA SER A 250 -18.83 -18.14 -11.14
C SER A 250 -20.23 -18.51 -10.66
N GLY A 251 -21.08 -17.53 -10.37
CA GLY A 251 -22.34 -17.72 -9.63
C GLY A 251 -22.16 -18.11 -8.15
N LYS A 252 -20.92 -18.18 -7.63
CA LYS A 252 -20.62 -18.59 -6.23
C LYS A 252 -20.41 -17.42 -5.26
N GLY A 253 -20.65 -16.20 -5.73
CA GLY A 253 -20.54 -14.98 -4.92
C GLY A 253 -19.21 -14.24 -5.10
N LEU A 254 -19.23 -12.95 -4.75
CA LEU A 254 -18.09 -12.03 -4.92
C LEU A 254 -16.81 -12.51 -4.24
N ALA A 255 -16.91 -13.03 -3.01
CA ALA A 255 -15.76 -13.53 -2.26
C ALA A 255 -15.03 -14.67 -2.98
N PHE A 256 -15.80 -15.60 -3.57
CA PHE A 256 -15.26 -16.71 -4.33
C PHE A 256 -14.52 -16.22 -5.58
N ASP A 257 -15.16 -15.34 -6.36
CA ASP A 257 -14.59 -14.79 -7.59
C ASP A 257 -13.31 -13.98 -7.33
N VAL A 258 -13.33 -13.15 -6.28
CA VAL A 258 -12.16 -12.35 -5.91
C VAL A 258 -10.99 -13.23 -5.52
N VAL A 259 -11.19 -14.21 -4.63
CA VAL A 259 -10.08 -15.07 -4.17
C VAL A 259 -9.54 -15.91 -5.31
N THR A 260 -10.40 -16.48 -6.16
CA THR A 260 -9.96 -17.27 -7.32
C THR A 260 -9.27 -16.42 -8.39
N THR A 261 -9.61 -15.14 -8.51
CA THR A 261 -8.91 -14.20 -9.41
C THR A 261 -7.53 -13.81 -8.89
N LEU A 262 -7.41 -13.58 -7.57
CA LEU A 262 -6.14 -13.18 -6.95
C LEU A 262 -5.17 -14.36 -6.82
N VAL A 263 -5.69 -15.55 -6.52
CA VAL A 263 -4.91 -16.78 -6.32
C VAL A 263 -4.78 -17.52 -7.64
N ASP A 264 -3.94 -16.96 -8.51
CA ASP A 264 -3.68 -17.52 -9.83
C ASP A 264 -2.64 -18.66 -9.75
N LYS A 265 -3.09 -19.90 -9.95
CA LYS A 265 -2.23 -21.10 -9.96
C LYS A 265 -1.16 -21.08 -11.05
N ASN A 266 -1.44 -20.46 -12.20
CA ASN A 266 -0.48 -20.38 -13.28
C ASN A 266 0.69 -19.47 -12.90
N HIS A 267 0.40 -18.42 -12.14
CA HIS A 267 1.41 -17.52 -11.59
C HIS A 267 2.12 -18.10 -10.36
N LEU A 268 1.38 -18.60 -9.37
CA LEU A 268 1.91 -18.99 -8.06
C LEU A 268 2.56 -20.38 -8.08
N GLY A 269 1.88 -21.38 -8.65
CA GLY A 269 2.16 -22.80 -8.44
C GLY A 269 1.18 -23.43 -7.45
N SER A 270 1.65 -24.38 -6.64
CA SER A 270 0.82 -25.07 -5.63
C SER A 270 1.52 -25.20 -4.28
N GLY A 271 0.75 -25.60 -3.27
CA GLY A 271 1.20 -25.75 -1.89
C GLY A 271 1.28 -24.47 -1.07
N TYR A 272 0.73 -23.37 -1.60
CA TYR A 272 0.51 -22.13 -0.86
C TYR A 272 -0.63 -22.30 0.14
N ILE A 273 -0.57 -21.56 1.25
CA ILE A 273 -1.59 -21.54 2.29
C ILE A 273 -2.16 -20.13 2.39
N LEU A 274 -3.47 -20.03 2.22
CA LEU A 274 -4.21 -18.77 2.25
C LEU A 274 -4.87 -18.55 3.61
N TYR A 275 -4.68 -17.34 4.15
CA TYR A 275 -5.34 -16.88 5.34
C TYR A 275 -6.29 -15.74 5.00
N CYS A 276 -7.55 -15.84 5.39
CA CYS A 276 -8.56 -14.83 5.06
C CYS A 276 -9.59 -14.65 6.16
N ASP A 277 -10.20 -13.47 6.20
CA ASP A 277 -11.23 -13.18 7.18
C ASP A 277 -12.58 -13.86 6.84
N ASN A 278 -13.60 -13.51 7.60
CA ASN A 278 -14.93 -14.11 7.46
C ASN A 278 -15.75 -13.61 6.28
N PHE A 279 -15.33 -12.57 5.55
CA PHE A 279 -15.96 -12.20 4.30
C PHE A 279 -15.65 -13.23 3.20
N TYR A 280 -14.44 -13.81 3.22
CA TYR A 280 -14.00 -14.76 2.19
C TYR A 280 -14.28 -16.22 2.53
N THR A 281 -14.23 -16.56 3.82
CA THR A 281 -14.22 -17.95 4.25
C THR A 281 -15.56 -18.63 3.98
N SER A 282 -15.54 -19.65 3.11
CA SER A 282 -16.69 -20.53 2.86
C SER A 282 -16.22 -21.96 2.54
N PRO A 283 -17.01 -22.99 2.92
CA PRO A 283 -16.72 -24.39 2.61
C PRO A 283 -16.48 -24.63 1.11
N SER A 284 -17.33 -24.05 0.25
CA SER A 284 -17.24 -24.19 -1.20
C SER A 284 -15.96 -23.60 -1.79
N LEU A 285 -15.51 -22.44 -1.29
CA LEU A 285 -14.23 -21.84 -1.67
C LEU A 285 -13.05 -22.70 -1.20
N PHE A 286 -13.07 -23.15 0.05
CA PHE A 286 -11.94 -23.87 0.62
C PHE A 286 -11.76 -25.26 -0.02
N GLN A 287 -12.85 -25.96 -0.32
CA GLN A 287 -12.81 -27.19 -1.12
C GLN A 287 -12.29 -26.93 -2.54
N HIS A 288 -12.69 -25.82 -3.17
CA HIS A 288 -12.18 -25.46 -4.50
C HIS A 288 -10.67 -25.18 -4.47
N LEU A 289 -10.20 -24.40 -3.49
CA LEU A 289 -8.77 -24.12 -3.30
C LEU A 289 -7.98 -25.41 -3.05
N LYS A 290 -8.48 -26.32 -2.21
CA LYS A 290 -7.86 -27.63 -1.97
C LYS A 290 -7.72 -28.44 -3.25
N LYS A 291 -8.78 -28.53 -4.08
CA LYS A 291 -8.74 -29.18 -5.40
C LYS A 291 -7.72 -28.54 -6.35
N GLN A 292 -7.47 -27.23 -6.20
CA GLN A 292 -6.45 -26.53 -6.96
C GLN A 292 -5.02 -26.71 -6.40
N GLY A 293 -4.86 -27.37 -5.26
CA GLY A 293 -3.57 -27.60 -4.60
C GLY A 293 -3.17 -26.50 -3.61
N PHE A 294 -4.14 -25.74 -3.10
CA PHE A 294 -3.94 -24.68 -2.12
C PHE A 294 -4.52 -25.07 -0.76
N GLY A 295 -3.85 -24.68 0.31
CA GLY A 295 -4.36 -24.74 1.67
C GLY A 295 -5.12 -23.46 2.00
N ALA A 296 -6.08 -23.54 2.91
CA ALA A 296 -6.79 -22.36 3.40
C ALA A 296 -7.10 -22.47 4.90
N CYS A 297 -7.06 -21.33 5.59
CA CYS A 297 -7.47 -21.17 6.98
C CYS A 297 -8.10 -19.80 7.17
N GLY A 298 -9.31 -19.73 7.70
CA GLY A 298 -9.99 -18.45 7.85
C GLY A 298 -11.08 -18.46 8.90
N THR A 299 -11.36 -17.28 9.45
CA THR A 299 -12.50 -17.14 10.37
C THR A 299 -13.80 -17.24 9.60
N TYR A 300 -14.85 -17.83 10.16
CA TYR A 300 -16.16 -17.87 9.51
C TYR A 300 -17.28 -17.34 10.41
N ARG A 301 -18.39 -16.93 9.81
CA ARG A 301 -19.59 -16.52 10.57
C ARG A 301 -20.52 -17.70 10.76
N ARG A 302 -21.19 -17.74 11.91
CA ARG A 302 -22.35 -18.62 12.11
C ARG A 302 -23.37 -18.37 10.98
N ASN A 303 -23.96 -19.45 10.45
CA ASN A 303 -24.90 -19.44 9.33
C ASN A 303 -24.29 -19.11 7.96
N THR A 304 -22.97 -19.14 7.81
CA THR A 304 -22.36 -19.20 6.47
C THR A 304 -22.81 -20.51 5.81
N ALA A 305 -23.25 -20.45 4.55
CA ALA A 305 -23.76 -21.62 3.84
C ALA A 305 -22.73 -22.77 3.84
N GLY A 306 -23.19 -23.98 4.17
CA GLY A 306 -22.36 -25.18 4.27
C GLY A 306 -21.52 -25.32 5.55
N THR A 307 -21.63 -24.41 6.51
CA THR A 307 -20.95 -24.57 7.82
C THR A 307 -21.81 -25.36 8.80
N PRO A 308 -21.21 -26.12 9.75
CA PRO A 308 -21.99 -26.92 10.70
C PRO A 308 -22.96 -26.08 11.53
N SER A 309 -24.24 -26.46 11.48
CA SER A 309 -25.34 -25.80 12.20
C SER A 309 -25.80 -26.55 13.45
N THR A 310 -25.22 -27.72 13.72
CA THR A 310 -25.49 -28.50 14.93
C THR A 310 -25.08 -27.73 16.19
N GLU A 311 -25.93 -27.78 17.21
CA GLU A 311 -25.65 -27.21 18.54
C GLU A 311 -25.28 -28.27 19.58
N LYS A 312 -25.31 -29.55 19.19
CA LYS A 312 -24.98 -30.67 20.09
C LYS A 312 -23.51 -30.59 20.49
N ASN A 313 -23.24 -30.38 21.77
CA ASN A 313 -21.90 -30.12 22.34
C ASN A 313 -21.18 -28.87 21.78
N ALA A 314 -21.90 -27.92 21.17
CA ALA A 314 -21.30 -26.67 20.73
C ALA A 314 -20.83 -25.80 21.91
N LEU A 315 -19.86 -24.91 21.67
CA LEU A 315 -19.48 -23.89 22.65
C LEU A 315 -20.64 -22.90 22.87
N HIS A 316 -20.71 -22.38 24.10
CA HIS A 316 -21.65 -21.33 24.49
C HIS A 316 -20.94 -20.29 25.36
N LYS A 317 -21.56 -19.13 25.63
CA LYS A 317 -20.92 -18.01 26.34
C LYS A 317 -20.34 -18.35 27.73
N LYS A 318 -20.86 -19.38 28.39
CA LYS A 318 -20.39 -19.85 29.71
C LYS A 318 -19.31 -20.93 29.64
N SER A 319 -18.89 -21.35 28.44
CA SER A 319 -17.88 -22.40 28.29
C SER A 319 -16.55 -21.93 28.88
N PRO A 320 -15.79 -22.80 29.55
CA PRO A 320 -14.49 -22.44 30.10
C PRO A 320 -13.55 -21.88 29.02
N ARG A 321 -12.77 -20.87 29.38
CA ARG A 321 -11.69 -20.37 28.51
C ARG A 321 -10.71 -21.51 28.21
N GLY A 322 -10.33 -21.67 26.94
CA GLY A 322 -9.53 -22.76 26.44
C GLY A 322 -10.32 -23.91 25.86
N SER A 323 -11.65 -23.96 26.06
CA SER A 323 -12.48 -25.03 25.49
C SER A 323 -12.36 -25.04 23.97
N ILE A 324 -12.07 -26.21 23.40
CA ILE A 324 -12.01 -26.46 21.96
C ILE A 324 -13.20 -27.34 21.57
N ARG A 325 -13.83 -27.00 20.45
CA ARG A 325 -14.82 -27.85 19.78
C ARG A 325 -14.49 -27.95 18.31
N TRP A 326 -14.65 -29.12 17.71
CA TRP A 326 -14.37 -29.29 16.30
C TRP A 326 -15.29 -30.29 15.60
N ILE A 327 -15.43 -30.13 14.29
CA ILE A 327 -16.09 -31.06 13.37
C ILE A 327 -15.22 -31.15 12.12
N ARG A 328 -15.02 -32.37 11.61
CA ARG A 328 -14.32 -32.61 10.35
C ARG A 328 -15.26 -33.21 9.32
N GLU A 329 -15.28 -32.62 8.13
CA GLU A 329 -16.06 -33.06 6.98
C GLU A 329 -15.12 -33.19 5.77
N GLY A 330 -14.61 -34.40 5.57
CA GLY A 330 -13.53 -34.65 4.60
C GLY A 330 -12.30 -33.80 4.93
N ASP A 331 -11.84 -33.01 3.95
CA ASP A 331 -10.70 -32.10 4.11
C ASP A 331 -11.02 -30.86 4.97
N LEU A 332 -12.30 -30.53 5.19
CA LEU A 332 -12.68 -29.35 5.94
C LEU A 332 -12.68 -29.64 7.45
N LEU A 333 -11.96 -28.80 8.18
CA LEU A 333 -11.97 -28.77 9.63
C LEU A 333 -12.63 -27.48 10.10
N PHE A 334 -13.70 -27.60 10.87
CA PHE A 334 -14.34 -26.50 11.59
C PHE A 334 -13.92 -26.55 13.05
N ILE A 335 -13.34 -25.47 13.55
CA ILE A 335 -12.91 -25.33 14.95
C ILE A 335 -13.66 -24.16 15.57
N LYS A 336 -14.13 -24.36 16.80
CA LYS A 336 -14.55 -23.30 17.72
C LYS A 336 -13.62 -23.32 18.93
N TRP A 337 -13.11 -22.17 19.30
CA TRP A 337 -12.23 -22.01 20.47
C TRP A 337 -12.75 -20.88 21.37
N MET A 338 -12.87 -21.16 22.67
CA MET A 338 -13.28 -20.14 23.63
C MET A 338 -12.08 -19.41 24.22
N ASP A 339 -11.91 -18.13 23.90
CA ASP A 339 -11.02 -17.24 24.65
C ASP A 339 -11.84 -16.30 25.54
N CYS A 340 -11.69 -14.97 25.42
CA CYS A 340 -12.66 -14.04 25.99
C CYS A 340 -14.01 -14.09 25.25
N ARG A 341 -14.01 -14.56 24.00
CA ARG A 341 -15.17 -14.81 23.14
C ARG A 341 -14.88 -16.03 22.28
N GLU A 342 -15.93 -16.63 21.75
CA GLU A 342 -15.81 -17.70 20.75
C GLU A 342 -15.11 -17.18 19.49
N VAL A 343 -14.13 -17.94 19.02
CA VAL A 343 -13.47 -17.79 17.72
C VAL A 343 -13.80 -19.02 16.90
N SER A 344 -14.36 -18.81 15.71
CA SER A 344 -14.72 -19.90 14.79
C SER A 344 -13.83 -19.84 13.54
N LEU A 345 -13.12 -20.93 13.24
CA LEU A 345 -12.21 -21.09 12.11
C LEU A 345 -12.61 -22.28 11.23
N CYS A 346 -12.45 -22.12 9.92
CA CYS A 346 -12.45 -23.21 8.95
C CYS A 346 -11.02 -23.39 8.44
N SER A 347 -10.60 -24.62 8.19
CA SER A 347 -9.24 -24.95 7.77
C SER A 347 -9.21 -26.19 6.88
N THR A 348 -8.26 -26.26 5.95
CA THR A 348 -8.01 -27.45 5.10
C THR A 348 -6.64 -28.09 5.31
N ILE A 349 -5.88 -27.62 6.31
CA ILE A 349 -4.46 -27.96 6.51
C ILE A 349 -4.09 -28.29 7.94
N HIS A 350 -4.97 -28.03 8.91
CA HIS A 350 -4.67 -28.20 10.32
C HIS A 350 -5.33 -29.47 10.86
N SER A 351 -4.73 -30.04 11.91
CA SER A 351 -5.42 -30.93 12.85
C SER A 351 -6.31 -30.12 13.81
N ALA A 352 -7.29 -30.78 14.43
CA ALA A 352 -8.19 -30.18 15.41
C ALA A 352 -7.43 -29.55 16.59
N TYR A 353 -6.47 -30.28 17.14
CA TYR A 353 -5.62 -29.85 18.24
C TYR A 353 -4.30 -30.61 18.20
N SER A 354 -3.21 -29.94 18.59
CA SER A 354 -1.83 -30.43 18.52
C SER A 354 -1.11 -30.37 19.87
N GLY A 355 -1.80 -29.98 20.95
CA GLY A 355 -1.20 -29.77 22.27
C GLY A 355 -0.72 -28.33 22.53
N ASP A 356 -0.85 -27.43 21.55
CA ASP A 356 -0.43 -26.03 21.71
C ASP A 356 -1.16 -25.29 22.84
N THR A 357 -0.44 -24.47 23.60
CA THR A 357 -1.02 -23.61 24.63
C THR A 357 -0.66 -22.13 24.43
N VAL A 358 -1.38 -21.25 25.12
CA VAL A 358 -1.08 -19.82 25.18
C VAL A 358 -1.29 -19.29 26.58
N LEU A 359 -0.35 -18.46 27.06
CA LEU A 359 -0.48 -17.81 28.36
C LEU A 359 -1.56 -16.73 28.32
N ARG A 360 -2.46 -16.75 29.30
CA ARG A 360 -3.54 -15.78 29.47
C ARG A 360 -3.64 -15.33 30.91
N TRP A 361 -3.93 -14.04 31.09
CA TRP A 361 -4.31 -13.51 32.40
C TRP A 361 -5.65 -14.10 32.83
N ARG A 362 -5.68 -14.67 34.02
CA ARG A 362 -6.86 -15.17 34.70
C ARG A 362 -6.86 -14.61 36.12
N LYS A 363 -8.04 -14.22 36.59
CA LYS A 363 -8.26 -13.83 37.97
C LYS A 363 -8.51 -15.10 38.79
N ASP A 364 -7.74 -15.30 39.86
CA ASP A 364 -7.96 -16.39 40.83
C ASP A 364 -9.18 -16.09 41.73
N ALA A 365 -9.44 -16.94 42.73
CA ALA A 365 -10.57 -16.79 43.64
C ALA A 365 -10.36 -15.62 44.62
N GLU A 366 -9.11 -15.32 44.94
CA GLU A 366 -8.64 -14.31 45.89
C GLU A 366 -8.55 -12.92 45.24
N GLY A 367 -8.60 -12.87 43.91
CA GLY A 367 -8.68 -11.69 43.09
C GLY A 367 -7.37 -11.20 42.48
N HIS A 368 -6.28 -11.97 42.60
CA HIS A 368 -5.02 -11.73 41.92
C HIS A 368 -5.08 -12.15 40.45
N PHE A 369 -4.20 -11.54 39.66
CA PHE A 369 -4.07 -11.86 38.24
C PHE A 369 -2.81 -12.67 38.01
N ASP A 370 -3.00 -13.89 37.53
CA ASP A 370 -1.90 -14.78 37.13
C ASP A 370 -1.98 -15.16 35.66
N ARG A 371 -0.81 -15.47 35.08
CA ARG A 371 -0.70 -15.97 33.71
C ARG A 371 -0.77 -17.49 33.71
N VAL A 372 -1.90 -18.02 33.27
CA VAL A 372 -2.12 -19.47 33.18
C VAL A 372 -2.01 -19.95 31.72
N PRO A 373 -1.46 -21.16 31.48
CA PRO A 373 -1.50 -21.77 30.17
C PRO A 373 -2.93 -22.20 29.82
N VAL A 374 -3.36 -21.86 28.60
CA VAL A 374 -4.69 -22.17 28.07
C VAL A 374 -4.52 -22.93 26.76
N PRO A 375 -5.17 -24.10 26.56
CA PRO A 375 -5.17 -24.81 25.27
C PRO A 375 -5.59 -23.90 24.13
N ARG A 376 -4.88 -23.97 23.00
CA ARG A 376 -5.15 -23.16 21.81
C ARG A 376 -4.88 -23.98 20.54
N PRO A 377 -5.85 -24.14 19.64
CA PRO A 377 -5.62 -24.80 18.35
C PRO A 377 -4.52 -24.12 17.53
N THR A 378 -3.64 -24.90 16.87
CA THR A 378 -2.59 -24.37 15.97
C THR A 378 -3.18 -23.48 14.89
N ALA A 379 -4.38 -23.82 14.37
CA ALA A 379 -5.09 -22.99 13.39
C ALA A 379 -5.30 -21.54 13.87
N VAL A 380 -5.56 -21.33 15.17
CA VAL A 380 -5.70 -19.97 15.76
C VAL A 380 -4.35 -19.27 15.81
N THR A 381 -3.28 -19.98 16.17
CA THR A 381 -1.92 -19.43 16.21
C THR A 381 -1.49 -18.97 14.83
N GLU A 382 -1.59 -19.85 13.84
CA GLU A 382 -1.20 -19.57 12.47
C GLU A 382 -2.07 -18.49 11.83
N PHE A 383 -3.39 -18.54 12.01
CA PHE A 383 -4.28 -17.51 11.50
C PHE A 383 -3.84 -16.11 11.96
N ASN A 384 -3.60 -15.93 13.27
CA ASN A 384 -3.17 -14.64 13.80
C ASN A 384 -1.78 -14.23 13.29
N LYS A 385 -0.85 -15.18 13.13
CA LYS A 385 0.48 -14.93 12.60
C LYS A 385 0.42 -14.46 11.14
N TYR A 386 -0.29 -15.21 10.30
CA TYR A 386 -0.22 -15.03 8.85
C TYR A 386 -1.20 -13.98 8.31
N MET A 387 -2.32 -13.71 9.00
CA MET A 387 -3.08 -12.47 8.78
C MET A 387 -2.26 -11.21 9.11
N GLY A 388 -1.15 -11.33 9.83
CA GLY A 388 -0.20 -10.24 10.06
C GLY A 388 0.41 -9.65 8.77
N GLY A 389 0.50 -10.44 7.68
CA GLY A 389 1.07 -9.99 6.41
C GLY A 389 0.35 -8.78 5.83
N ILE A 390 -0.98 -8.85 5.68
CA ILE A 390 -1.76 -7.71 5.20
C ILE A 390 -1.72 -6.52 6.16
N HIS A 391 -1.77 -6.75 7.48
CA HIS A 391 -1.67 -5.66 8.46
C HIS A 391 -0.33 -4.92 8.36
N LEU A 392 0.77 -5.66 8.14
CA LEU A 392 2.09 -5.08 7.90
C LEU A 392 2.13 -4.30 6.57
N SER A 393 1.50 -4.83 5.52
CA SER A 393 1.35 -4.15 4.23
C SER A 393 0.66 -2.78 4.40
N ASP A 394 -0.49 -2.75 5.07
CA ASP A 394 -1.28 -1.54 5.30
C ASP A 394 -0.54 -0.54 6.19
N GLN A 395 0.17 -1.02 7.22
CA GLN A 395 1.00 -0.18 8.08
C GLN A 395 2.14 0.50 7.29
N MET A 396 2.82 -0.26 6.44
CA MET A 396 3.92 0.28 5.63
C MET A 396 3.44 1.29 4.59
N LEU A 397 2.28 1.05 3.97
CA LEU A 397 1.66 1.99 3.03
C LEU A 397 1.23 3.29 3.71
N GLY A 398 0.76 3.22 4.95
CA GLY A 398 0.40 4.41 5.72
C GLY A 398 1.59 5.26 6.19
N THR A 399 2.80 4.71 6.16
CA THR A 399 4.02 5.40 6.62
C THR A 399 4.60 6.27 5.51
N ASN A 400 4.68 7.58 5.73
CA ASN A 400 5.15 8.57 4.74
C ASN A 400 4.43 8.42 3.38
N SER A 401 3.11 8.22 3.41
CA SER A 401 2.28 8.08 2.21
C SER A 401 2.26 9.36 1.38
N VAL A 402 2.28 9.23 0.05
CA VAL A 402 2.05 10.34 -0.89
C VAL A 402 0.59 10.76 -0.99
N HIS A 403 -0.30 10.04 -0.31
CA HIS A 403 -1.74 10.28 -0.39
C HIS A 403 -2.11 11.69 0.08
N ARG A 404 -2.78 12.44 -0.79
CA ARG A 404 -3.26 13.80 -0.54
C ARG A 404 -4.75 13.90 -0.83
N LYS A 405 -5.44 14.75 -0.07
CA LYS A 405 -6.86 15.04 -0.28
C LYS A 405 -7.11 15.51 -1.71
N THR A 406 -8.00 14.81 -2.41
CA THR A 406 -8.46 15.16 -3.75
C THR A 406 -9.94 14.80 -3.91
N THR A 407 -10.62 15.42 -4.86
CA THR A 407 -11.97 15.00 -5.28
C THR A 407 -11.93 14.07 -6.49
N ARG A 408 -10.76 13.94 -7.14
CA ARG A 408 -10.53 13.10 -8.32
C ARG A 408 -10.13 11.70 -7.87
N TRP A 409 -11.05 10.74 -7.96
CA TRP A 409 -10.83 9.37 -7.50
C TRP A 409 -9.69 8.65 -8.27
N ASN A 410 -9.51 8.94 -9.56
CA ASN A 410 -8.43 8.40 -10.37
C ASN A 410 -7.05 8.87 -9.87
N VAL A 411 -6.93 10.10 -9.38
CA VAL A 411 -5.71 10.61 -8.73
C VAL A 411 -5.46 9.90 -7.39
N THR A 412 -6.52 9.54 -6.64
CA THR A 412 -6.39 8.71 -5.44
C THR A 412 -5.83 7.33 -5.78
N VAL A 413 -6.28 6.71 -6.88
CA VAL A 413 -5.71 5.44 -7.36
C VAL A 413 -4.24 5.60 -7.71
N PHE A 414 -3.87 6.62 -8.49
CA PHE A 414 -2.47 6.90 -8.83
C PHE A 414 -1.57 7.03 -7.59
N GLN A 415 -1.99 7.83 -6.60
CA GLN A 415 -1.23 7.99 -5.36
C GLN A 415 -1.08 6.66 -4.61
N HIS A 416 -2.14 5.85 -4.57
CA HIS A 416 -2.09 4.55 -3.92
C HIS A 416 -1.14 3.58 -4.62
N LEU A 417 -1.15 3.57 -5.96
CA LEU A 417 -0.23 2.75 -6.76
C LEU A 417 1.22 3.19 -6.59
N LEU A 418 1.47 4.50 -6.43
CA LEU A 418 2.79 5.03 -6.07
C LEU A 418 3.24 4.56 -4.68
N ASP A 419 2.35 4.57 -3.68
CA ASP A 419 2.66 4.04 -2.35
C ASP A 419 2.94 2.52 -2.38
N ILE A 420 2.20 1.74 -3.20
CA ILE A 420 2.46 0.32 -3.43
C ILE A 420 3.85 0.12 -4.03
N ALA A 421 4.19 0.87 -5.08
CA ALA A 421 5.50 0.78 -5.73
C ALA A 421 6.65 1.04 -4.73
N VAL A 422 6.57 2.12 -3.95
CA VAL A 422 7.59 2.44 -2.93
C VAL A 422 7.66 1.35 -1.86
N THR A 423 6.51 0.85 -1.40
CA THR A 423 6.44 -0.18 -0.35
C THR A 423 7.01 -1.52 -0.81
N ASN A 424 6.60 -1.99 -1.98
CA ASN A 424 7.10 -3.23 -2.56
C ASN A 424 8.59 -3.13 -2.86
N SER A 425 9.07 -1.98 -3.34
CA SER A 425 10.51 -1.72 -3.54
C SER A 425 11.30 -1.80 -2.24
N TYR A 426 10.79 -1.23 -1.15
CA TYR A 426 11.43 -1.32 0.17
C TYR A 426 11.50 -2.76 0.70
N ILE A 427 10.47 -3.57 0.45
CA ILE A 427 10.45 -4.98 0.87
C ILE A 427 11.48 -5.79 0.08
N ILE A 428 11.57 -5.56 -1.24
CA ILE A 428 12.61 -6.15 -2.09
C ILE A 428 14.00 -5.76 -1.57
N HIS A 429 14.25 -4.48 -1.29
CA HIS A 429 15.49 -3.99 -0.70
C HIS A 429 15.86 -4.73 0.60
N LYS A 430 14.89 -4.88 1.51
CA LYS A 430 15.10 -5.61 2.76
C LYS A 430 15.53 -7.06 2.53
N GLU A 431 14.92 -7.73 1.57
CA GLU A 431 15.23 -9.13 1.28
C GLU A 431 16.59 -9.29 0.59
N LEU A 432 16.90 -8.42 -0.37
CA LEU A 432 18.20 -8.38 -1.04
C LEU A 432 19.34 -8.11 -0.03
N CYS A 433 19.16 -7.15 0.89
CA CYS A 433 20.11 -6.92 1.97
C CYS A 433 20.26 -8.14 2.88
N ALA A 434 19.14 -8.80 3.25
CA ALA A 434 19.18 -10.00 4.07
C ALA A 434 19.97 -11.14 3.39
N GLY A 435 19.78 -11.34 2.08
CA GLY A 435 20.53 -12.30 1.28
C GLY A 435 22.04 -12.07 1.30
N LYS A 436 22.49 -10.80 1.35
CA LYS A 436 23.91 -10.43 1.50
C LYS A 436 24.37 -10.24 2.96
N LYS A 437 23.54 -10.57 3.96
CA LYS A 437 23.81 -10.32 5.40
C LYS A 437 24.12 -8.85 5.71
N GLN A 438 23.55 -7.92 4.96
CA GLN A 438 23.69 -6.48 5.16
C GLN A 438 22.50 -5.93 5.95
N LYS A 439 22.75 -4.89 6.75
CA LYS A 439 21.67 -4.18 7.45
C LYS A 439 20.86 -3.37 6.44
N PRO A 440 19.54 -3.59 6.30
CA PRO A 440 18.72 -2.78 5.41
C PRO A 440 18.59 -1.35 5.94
N LYS A 441 18.32 -0.41 5.02
CA LYS A 441 17.97 0.97 5.37
C LYS A 441 16.66 0.99 6.15
N THR A 442 16.45 2.04 6.94
CA THR A 442 15.12 2.31 7.49
C THR A 442 14.17 2.68 6.35
N ARG A 443 12.86 2.54 6.57
CA ARG A 443 11.84 2.92 5.56
C ARG A 443 11.99 4.38 5.12
N GLN A 444 12.24 5.27 6.07
CA GLN A 444 12.43 6.70 5.78
C GLN A 444 13.68 6.92 4.93
N ALA A 445 14.84 6.37 5.33
CA ALA A 445 16.10 6.53 4.58
C ALA A 445 16.00 5.94 3.16
N PHE A 446 15.31 4.81 3.01
CA PHE A 446 15.03 4.23 1.69
C PHE A 446 14.21 5.20 0.83
N GLN A 447 13.12 5.77 1.37
CA GLN A 447 12.26 6.68 0.63
C GLN A 447 12.93 8.02 0.31
N GLU A 448 13.79 8.52 1.20
CA GLU A 448 14.66 9.68 0.94
C GLU A 448 15.59 9.40 -0.26
N GLU A 449 16.17 8.21 -0.37
CA GLU A 449 17.06 7.85 -1.49
C GLU A 449 16.32 7.68 -2.82
N VAL A 450 15.12 7.08 -2.79
CA VAL A 450 14.22 7.06 -3.96
C VAL A 450 13.86 8.49 -4.38
N THR A 451 13.54 9.36 -3.41
CA THR A 451 13.23 10.77 -3.64
C THR A 451 14.39 11.49 -4.32
N ALA A 452 15.61 11.35 -3.80
CA ALA A 452 16.79 11.98 -4.35
C ALA A 452 17.10 11.49 -5.77
N THR A 453 16.94 10.17 -6.02
CA THR A 453 17.11 9.58 -7.35
C THR A 453 16.12 10.18 -8.36
N LEU A 454 14.84 10.28 -8.00
CA LEU A 454 13.81 10.86 -8.87
C LEU A 454 13.99 12.35 -9.14
N LEU A 455 14.55 13.07 -8.17
CA LEU A 455 14.87 14.49 -8.29
C LEU A 455 16.22 14.75 -8.98
N GLY A 456 17.03 13.72 -9.22
CA GLY A 456 18.35 13.85 -9.83
C GLY A 456 19.36 14.58 -8.96
N VAL A 457 19.25 14.45 -7.63
CA VAL A 457 20.13 15.13 -6.66
C VAL A 457 20.77 14.13 -5.70
N ARG A 458 21.86 14.54 -5.04
CA ARG A 458 22.49 13.77 -3.95
C ARG A 458 21.80 14.08 -2.64
N LEU A 459 21.59 13.08 -1.79
CA LEU A 459 21.00 13.25 -0.45
C LEU A 459 21.89 14.09 0.48
N ASP A 460 23.18 13.83 0.39
CA ASP A 460 24.29 14.34 1.19
C ASP A 460 24.93 15.60 0.58
N GLY A 461 24.34 16.14 -0.49
CA GLY A 461 24.79 17.37 -1.11
C GLY A 461 24.44 18.59 -0.25
N ARG A 462 25.46 19.34 0.20
CA ARG A 462 25.24 20.73 0.61
C ARG A 462 24.55 21.42 -0.56
N ILE A 463 23.35 21.97 -0.33
CA ILE A 463 22.72 22.87 -1.30
C ILE A 463 23.74 23.99 -1.49
N ALA A 464 24.43 24.00 -2.63
CA ALA A 464 25.27 25.13 -2.97
C ALA A 464 24.34 26.36 -2.85
N PRO A 465 24.73 27.39 -2.07
CA PRO A 465 23.91 28.58 -1.99
C PRO A 465 23.60 29.01 -3.42
N PRO A 466 22.35 29.43 -3.72
CA PRO A 466 22.00 29.86 -5.07
C PRO A 466 23.09 30.83 -5.51
N ASN A 467 23.81 30.48 -6.57
CA ASN A 467 24.85 31.34 -7.10
C ASN A 467 24.13 32.60 -7.57
N THR A 468 24.15 33.66 -6.77
CA THR A 468 23.36 34.86 -7.05
C THR A 468 23.92 35.64 -8.23
N GLY A 469 24.98 35.13 -8.88
CA GLY A 469 25.69 35.79 -9.99
C GLY A 469 26.46 37.03 -9.54
N HIS A 470 26.31 37.46 -8.28
CA HIS A 470 26.89 38.69 -7.78
C HIS A 470 28.33 38.46 -7.31
N PHE A 471 29.26 38.46 -8.26
CA PHE A 471 30.69 38.40 -7.98
C PHE A 471 31.31 39.80 -7.86
N PRO A 472 32.14 40.06 -6.84
CA PRO A 472 32.86 41.31 -6.74
C PRO A 472 33.99 41.36 -7.78
N THR A 473 33.98 42.39 -8.61
CA THR A 473 35.00 42.70 -9.60
C THR A 473 35.58 44.09 -9.32
N PRO A 474 36.85 44.34 -9.68
CA PRO A 474 37.43 45.68 -9.57
C PRO A 474 36.62 46.72 -10.35
N THR A 475 36.50 47.94 -9.82
CA THR A 475 35.84 49.04 -10.53
C THR A 475 36.64 49.53 -11.73
N SER A 476 37.97 49.39 -11.70
CA SER A 476 38.88 49.71 -12.81
C SER A 476 39.28 48.45 -13.58
N THR A 477 39.18 48.49 -14.91
CA THR A 477 39.59 47.44 -15.84
C THR A 477 40.93 47.74 -16.52
N VAL A 478 41.58 48.84 -16.17
CA VAL A 478 42.87 49.25 -16.75
C VAL A 478 43.98 48.49 -16.04
N ASP A 479 44.88 47.86 -16.80
CA ASP A 479 46.04 47.17 -16.23
C ASP A 479 47.08 48.21 -15.78
N LEU A 480 46.85 48.75 -14.59
CA LEU A 480 47.69 49.76 -13.95
C LEU A 480 48.76 49.06 -13.11
N GLU A 481 49.94 49.68 -12.98
CA GLU A 481 50.97 49.25 -12.04
C GLU A 481 50.37 49.00 -10.64
N LYS A 482 50.88 47.99 -9.90
CA LYS A 482 50.32 47.54 -8.60
C LYS A 482 50.01 48.68 -7.61
N ARG A 483 50.80 49.77 -7.64
CA ARG A 483 50.64 50.95 -6.78
C ARG A 483 49.37 51.77 -7.06
N HIS A 484 48.84 51.74 -8.29
CA HIS A 484 47.66 52.52 -8.70
C HIS A 484 46.35 51.72 -8.65
N LYS A 485 46.41 50.38 -8.57
CA LYS A 485 45.22 49.50 -8.42
C LYS A 485 44.40 49.83 -7.16
N ALA A 486 45.03 50.40 -6.13
CA ALA A 486 44.38 50.74 -4.88
C ALA A 486 43.63 52.08 -4.88
N SER A 487 43.85 53.00 -5.84
CA SER A 487 43.33 54.39 -5.77
C SER A 487 42.50 54.82 -6.97
N VAL A 488 42.77 54.29 -8.16
CA VAL A 488 42.12 54.72 -9.41
C VAL A 488 40.75 54.04 -9.60
N GLY A 489 39.72 54.83 -9.91
CA GLY A 489 38.39 54.32 -10.23
C GLY A 489 37.54 53.89 -9.02
N ARG A 490 37.91 54.26 -7.79
CA ARG A 490 37.10 53.99 -6.59
C ARG A 490 35.74 54.67 -6.66
N ARG A 491 34.70 53.97 -6.19
CA ARG A 491 33.34 54.48 -6.06
C ARG A 491 32.93 54.53 -4.59
N ARG A 492 31.84 55.23 -4.26
CA ARG A 492 31.27 55.14 -2.90
C ARG A 492 30.46 53.86 -2.75
N CYS A 493 30.74 53.12 -1.68
CA CYS A 493 29.93 51.99 -1.26
C CYS A 493 28.49 52.43 -1.07
N THR A 494 27.54 51.71 -1.66
CA THR A 494 26.12 52.09 -1.60
C THR A 494 25.57 51.98 -0.17
N LEU A 495 26.14 51.09 0.65
CA LEU A 495 25.77 50.85 2.04
C LEU A 495 26.43 51.85 3.00
N CYS A 496 27.75 51.76 3.20
CA CYS A 496 28.46 52.54 4.21
C CYS A 496 29.04 53.88 3.72
N LYS A 497 28.84 54.22 2.44
CA LYS A 497 29.32 55.45 1.77
C LYS A 497 30.85 55.64 1.72
N ARG A 498 31.65 54.74 2.32
CA ARG A 498 33.12 54.72 2.22
C ARG A 498 33.60 54.40 0.79
N THR A 499 34.82 54.80 0.46
CA THR A 499 35.40 54.55 -0.87
C THR A 499 35.80 53.08 -1.03
N THR A 500 35.34 52.44 -2.10
CA THR A 500 35.62 51.04 -2.43
C THR A 500 36.15 50.90 -3.87
N PRO A 501 37.16 50.05 -4.10
CA PRO A 501 37.59 49.68 -5.45
C PRO A 501 36.78 48.50 -6.03
N TRP A 502 35.67 48.09 -5.40
CA TRP A 502 34.93 46.89 -5.76
C TRP A 502 33.48 47.20 -6.16
N LYS A 503 33.01 46.52 -7.22
CA LYS A 503 31.62 46.53 -7.67
C LYS A 503 31.15 45.11 -7.98
N CYS A 504 29.84 44.89 -7.96
CA CYS A 504 29.28 43.65 -8.48
C CYS A 504 29.44 43.57 -10.00
N GLN A 505 29.82 42.41 -10.53
CA GLN A 505 29.89 42.15 -11.97
C GLN A 505 28.53 42.34 -12.67
N GLU A 506 27.48 41.73 -12.13
CA GLU A 506 26.14 41.74 -12.75
C GLU A 506 25.39 43.08 -12.59
N CYS A 507 25.19 43.54 -11.35
CA CYS A 507 24.38 44.74 -11.11
C CYS A 507 25.19 46.04 -11.02
N THR A 508 26.52 45.98 -11.13
CA THR A 508 27.45 47.13 -11.09
C THR A 508 27.46 47.96 -9.79
N VAL A 509 26.68 47.54 -8.79
CA VAL A 509 26.58 48.18 -7.47
C VAL A 509 27.94 48.10 -6.75
N SER A 510 28.40 49.24 -6.22
CA SER A 510 29.68 49.34 -5.51
C SER A 510 29.51 49.01 -4.03
N SER A 511 30.26 48.04 -3.51
CA SER A 511 30.15 47.59 -2.12
C SER A 511 31.53 47.35 -1.49
N CYS A 512 31.61 47.43 -0.16
CA CYS A 512 32.79 47.05 0.61
C CYS A 512 32.70 45.57 1.00
N PHE A 513 33.85 44.89 1.17
CA PHE A 513 33.90 43.50 1.63
C PHE A 513 33.62 43.30 3.12
N PHE A 514 33.60 44.38 3.90
CA PHE A 514 33.50 44.33 5.35
C PHE A 514 32.16 44.88 5.82
N ASN A 515 31.40 44.04 6.52
CA ASN A 515 30.36 44.48 7.44
C ASN A 515 31.06 45.20 8.61
N THR A 516 30.77 46.48 8.77
CA THR A 516 30.83 47.13 10.09
C THR A 516 29.41 47.38 10.53
#